data_AF-A0A7C5Z540-F1
#
_entry.id   AF-A0A7C5Z540-F1
#
_cell.length_a   1.000
_cell.length_b   1.000
_cell.length_c   1.000
_cell.angle_alpha   90.00
_cell.angle_beta   90.00
_cell.angle_gamma   90.00
#
_symmetry.space_group_name_H-M   'P 1'
#
loop_
_entity.id
_entity.type
_entity.pdbx_description
1 polymer ?
#
loop_
_entity_poly.entity_id
_entity_poly.type
_entity_poly.pdbx_seq_one_letter_code
_entity_poly.pdbx_strand_id
1 'polypeptide(L)'
;MKLHGLWRLNVVISPELFFGLVALLILFNTYLINRRMELRRTREQVISTTIRSELMRLQSFTDPLTEVYNRRALDNLAQGFISHANRFGKPLTFMMVHVDRFRDTNTRFGHLMGDFVIAEVATLL
;
A
#
# COMPACT_ATOMS: atom_id res chain seq x y z
N MET A 1 -24.98 13.10 69.63
CA MET A 1 -25.13 11.70 69.21
C MET A 1 -26.33 11.58 68.28
N LYS A 2 -26.16 10.84 67.17
CA LYS A 2 -27.07 10.53 66.05
C LYS A 2 -27.12 11.51 64.87
N LEU A 3 -26.53 11.01 63.78
CA LEU A 3 -26.34 11.58 62.45
C LEU A 3 -27.51 11.28 61.50
N HIS A 4 -27.43 11.96 60.34
CA HIS A 4 -27.88 11.60 58.99
C HIS A 4 -29.28 12.03 58.54
N GLY A 5 -29.29 13.21 57.92
CA GLY A 5 -30.25 13.56 56.88
C GLY A 5 -30.11 12.62 55.68
N LEU A 6 -31.20 11.97 55.33
CA LEU A 6 -31.39 11.25 54.07
C LEU A 6 -32.33 12.10 53.21
N TRP A 7 -31.75 13.01 52.42
CA TRP A 7 -32.49 13.64 51.32
C TRP A 7 -32.77 12.56 50.26
N ARG A 8 -33.92 11.89 50.36
CA ARG A 8 -34.43 11.05 49.28
C ARG A 8 -34.92 11.98 48.17
N LEU A 9 -34.03 12.32 47.22
CA LEU A 9 -34.44 12.92 45.96
C LEU A 9 -35.23 11.86 45.17
N ASN A 10 -36.54 11.84 45.33
CA ASN A 10 -37.43 11.12 44.44
C ASN A 10 -37.47 11.88 43.10
N VAL A 11 -36.49 11.62 42.24
CA VAL A 11 -36.50 12.11 40.87
C VAL A 11 -37.56 11.32 40.12
N VAL A 12 -38.76 11.90 39.97
CA VAL A 12 -39.82 11.34 39.12
C VAL A 12 -39.49 11.77 37.68
N ILE A 13 -38.85 10.88 36.94
CA ILE A 13 -38.56 11.11 35.52
C ILE A 13 -39.88 11.02 34.76
N SER A 14 -40.24 12.07 34.03
CA SER A 14 -41.43 12.02 33.18
C SER A 14 -41.21 11.02 32.03
N PRO A 15 -42.24 10.25 31.61
CA PRO A 15 -42.09 9.26 30.56
C PRO A 15 -41.48 9.83 29.27
N GLU A 16 -41.78 11.09 28.93
CA GLU A 16 -41.30 11.78 27.74
C GLU A 16 -39.78 11.94 27.76
N LEU A 17 -39.20 12.32 28.90
CA LEU A 17 -37.75 12.46 29.06
C LEU A 17 -37.05 11.11 28.95
N PHE A 18 -37.67 10.05 29.48
CA PHE A 18 -37.15 8.70 29.35
C PHE A 18 -37.11 8.23 27.89
N PHE A 19 -38.22 8.38 27.15
CA PHE A 19 -38.26 7.99 25.74
C PHE A 19 -37.33 8.84 24.86
N GLY A 20 -37.21 10.14 25.14
CA GLY A 20 -36.25 11.01 24.45
C GLY A 20 -34.80 10.56 24.65
N LEU A 21 -34.42 10.21 25.88
CA LEU A 21 -33.09 9.68 26.19
C LEU A 21 -32.83 8.36 25.46
N VAL A 22 -33.80 7.44 25.48
CA VAL A 22 -33.70 6.14 24.79
C VAL A 22 -33.54 6.34 23.28
N ALA A 23 -34.33 7.23 22.67
CA ALA A 23 -34.20 7.54 21.24
C ALA A 23 -32.83 8.14 20.90
N LEU A 24 -32.31 9.04 21.73
CA LEU A 24 -30.98 9.63 21.55
C LEU A 24 -29.87 8.58 21.68
N LEU A 25 -29.97 7.67 22.66
CA LEU A 25 -29.04 6.56 22.81
C LEU A 25 -29.08 5.61 21.61
N ILE A 26 -30.26 5.33 21.05
CA ILE A 26 -30.39 4.51 19.84
C ILE A 26 -29.73 5.21 18.66
N LEU A 27 -30.06 6.48 18.39
CA LEU A 27 -29.46 7.25 17.30
C LEU A 27 -27.95 7.34 17.42
N PHE A 28 -27.44 7.59 18.64
CA PHE A 28 -26.01 7.65 18.90
C PHE A 28 -25.32 6.30 18.66
N ASN A 29 -25.90 5.20 19.15
CA ASN A 29 -25.36 3.86 18.89
C ASN A 29 -25.38 3.51 17.40
N THR A 30 -26.47 3.78 16.70
CA THR A 30 -26.57 3.57 15.24
C THR A 30 -25.52 4.39 14.50
N TYR A 31 -25.32 5.66 14.87
CA TYR A 31 -24.28 6.50 14.30
C TYR A 31 -22.87 5.91 14.53
N LEU A 32 -22.56 5.48 15.75
CA LEU A 32 -21.27 4.88 16.08
C LEU A 32 -21.01 3.59 15.31
N ILE A 33 -22.01 2.73 15.17
CA ILE A 33 -21.91 1.49 14.39
C ILE A 33 -21.63 1.82 12.92
N ASN A 34 -22.37 2.76 12.34
CA ASN A 34 -22.18 3.17 10.95
C ASN A 34 -20.77 3.72 10.69
N ARG A 35 -20.26 4.59 11.56
CA ARG A 35 -18.89 5.13 11.45
C ARG A 35 -17.81 4.05 11.58
N ARG A 36 -18.00 3.08 12.47
CA ARG A 36 -17.08 1.94 12.59
C ARG A 36 -17.07 1.07 11.34
N MET A 37 -18.24 0.83 10.75
CA MET A 37 -18.37 0.04 9.52
C MET A 37 -17.74 0.75 8.33
N GLU A 38 -17.93 2.06 8.19
CA GLU A 38 -17.30 2.87 7.16
C GLU A 38 -15.77 2.81 7.26
N LEU A 39 -15.22 3.03 8.46
CA LEU A 39 -13.78 2.98 8.68
C LEU A 39 -13.18 1.59 8.37
N ARG A 40 -13.89 0.51 8.71
CA ARG A 40 -13.47 -0.86 8.37
C ARG A 40 -13.44 -1.07 6.86
N ARG A 41 -14.49 -0.65 6.14
CA ARG A 41 -14.57 -0.75 4.68
C ARG A 41 -13.42 0.00 4.01
N THR A 42 -13.16 1.24 4.41
CA THR A 42 -12.05 2.02 3.83
C THR A 42 -10.70 1.37 4.10
N ARG A 43 -10.47 0.81 5.30
CA ARG A 43 -9.23 0.08 5.62
C ARG A 43 -9.08 -1.18 4.78
N GLU A 44 -10.13 -1.97 4.65
CA GLU A 44 -10.14 -3.18 3.81
C GLU A 44 -9.89 -2.84 2.34
N GLN A 45 -10.46 -1.74 1.85
CA GLN A 45 -10.19 -1.23 0.50
C GLN A 45 -8.72 -0.88 0.33
N VAL A 46 -8.12 -0.10 1.22
CA VAL A 46 -6.69 0.24 1.14
C VAL A 46 -5.83 -1.02 1.14
N ILE A 47 -6.06 -1.96 2.06
CA ILE A 47 -5.30 -3.22 2.14
C ILE A 47 -5.44 -4.03 0.85
N SER A 48 -6.66 -4.22 0.35
CA SER A 48 -6.91 -4.99 -0.88
C SER A 48 -6.29 -4.33 -2.10
N THR A 49 -6.31 -3.00 -2.19
CA THR A 49 -5.63 -2.27 -3.27
C THR A 49 -4.12 -2.43 -3.22
N THR A 50 -3.50 -2.32 -2.04
CA THR A 50 -2.05 -2.51 -1.87
C THR A 50 -1.62 -3.94 -2.20
N ILE A 51 -2.37 -4.94 -1.75
CA ILE A 51 -2.08 -6.34 -2.09
C ILE A 51 -2.19 -6.54 -3.60
N ARG A 52 -3.25 -6.02 -4.23
CA ARG A 52 -3.46 -6.14 -5.67
C ARG A 52 -2.34 -5.47 -6.47
N SER A 53 -1.90 -4.27 -6.07
CA SER A 53 -0.81 -3.57 -6.75
C SER A 53 0.51 -4.33 -6.62
N GLU A 54 0.81 -4.88 -5.45
CA GLU A 54 2.03 -5.69 -5.26
C GLU A 54 1.97 -6.99 -6.06
N LEU A 55 0.82 -7.66 -6.14
CA LEU A 55 0.67 -8.84 -7.00
C LEU A 55 0.89 -8.50 -8.47
N MET A 56 0.32 -7.39 -8.96
CA MET A 56 0.54 -6.92 -10.32
C MET A 56 2.02 -6.59 -10.57
N ARG A 57 2.67 -5.92 -9.63
CA ARG A 57 4.11 -5.63 -9.69
C ARG A 57 4.95 -6.91 -9.74
N LEU A 58 4.60 -7.91 -8.93
CA LEU A 58 5.23 -9.23 -8.93
C LEU A 58 4.95 -10.04 -10.20
N GLN A 59 3.91 -9.73 -10.96
CA GLN A 59 3.64 -10.36 -12.25
C GLN A 59 4.20 -9.59 -13.44
N SER A 60 4.62 -8.33 -13.24
CA SER A 60 5.19 -7.51 -14.29
C SER A 60 6.52 -8.06 -14.81
N PHE A 61 6.73 -7.96 -16.12
CA PHE A 61 8.01 -8.20 -16.79
C PHE A 61 8.86 -6.93 -16.93
N THR A 62 8.30 -5.76 -16.63
CA THR A 62 8.99 -4.47 -16.69
C THR A 62 9.30 -3.94 -15.31
N ASP A 63 10.39 -3.19 -15.20
CA ASP A 63 10.74 -2.41 -14.02
C ASP A 63 9.98 -1.08 -14.04
N PRO A 64 9.29 -0.67 -12.96
CA PRO A 64 8.43 0.50 -12.96
C PRO A 64 9.18 1.85 -12.96
N LEU A 65 10.48 1.87 -12.63
CA LEU A 65 11.27 3.11 -12.64
C LEU A 65 11.83 3.38 -14.04
N THR A 66 12.27 2.33 -14.72
CA THR A 66 13.01 2.41 -15.99
C THR A 66 12.20 1.99 -17.21
N GLU A 67 11.06 1.33 -17.00
CA GLU A 67 10.21 0.68 -18.03
C GLU A 67 10.90 -0.43 -18.84
N VAL A 68 12.17 -0.74 -18.57
CA VAL A 68 12.90 -1.84 -19.22
C VAL A 68 12.53 -3.19 -18.64
N TYR A 69 12.89 -4.26 -19.36
CA TYR A 69 12.72 -5.62 -18.87
C TYR A 69 13.46 -5.85 -17.54
N ASN A 70 12.71 -6.30 -16.55
CA ASN A 70 13.27 -6.62 -15.25
C ASN A 70 13.98 -7.98 -15.27
N ARG A 71 14.60 -8.36 -14.15
CA ARG A 71 15.34 -9.62 -14.03
C ARG A 71 14.51 -10.86 -14.40
N ARG A 72 13.22 -10.87 -14.03
CA ARG A 72 12.32 -11.98 -14.35
C ARG A 72 12.13 -12.12 -15.86
N ALA A 73 11.96 -11.01 -16.57
CA ALA A 73 11.88 -11.02 -18.03
C ALA A 73 13.18 -11.55 -18.65
N LEU A 74 14.34 -11.10 -18.16
CA LEU A 74 15.63 -11.61 -18.60
C LEU A 74 15.72 -13.14 -18.41
N ASP A 75 15.38 -13.67 -17.23
CA ASP A 75 15.47 -15.10 -16.96
C ASP A 75 14.56 -15.93 -17.90
N ASN A 76 13.39 -15.39 -18.27
CA ASN A 76 12.48 -16.03 -19.23
C ASN A 76 13.00 -15.96 -20.68
N LEU A 77 13.48 -14.78 -21.11
CA LEU A 77 13.95 -14.54 -22.47
C LEU A 77 15.29 -15.25 -22.75
N ALA A 78 16.20 -15.25 -21.77
CA ALA A 78 17.53 -15.83 -21.89
C ALA A 78 17.46 -17.33 -22.22
N GLN A 79 16.53 -18.07 -21.63
CA GLN A 79 16.34 -19.49 -21.95
C GLN A 79 16.06 -19.70 -23.44
N GLY A 80 15.18 -18.89 -24.03
CA GLY A 80 14.87 -18.93 -25.45
C GLY A 80 16.08 -18.63 -26.33
N PHE A 81 16.83 -17.57 -26.01
CA PHE A 81 18.04 -17.20 -26.76
C PHE A 81 19.15 -18.25 -26.66
N ILE A 82 19.37 -18.84 -25.49
CA ILE A 82 20.34 -19.91 -25.28
C ILE A 82 19.95 -21.15 -26.09
N SER A 83 18.68 -21.58 -26.03
CA SER A 83 18.19 -22.71 -26.82
C SER A 83 18.34 -22.47 -28.33
N HIS A 84 18.06 -21.24 -28.79
CA HIS A 84 18.23 -20.86 -30.20
C HIS A 84 19.70 -20.91 -30.62
N ALA A 85 20.59 -20.29 -29.84
CA ALA A 85 22.03 -20.29 -30.10
C ALA A 85 22.60 -21.70 -30.20
N ASN A 86 22.24 -22.58 -29.24
CA ASN A 86 22.65 -23.98 -29.23
C ASN A 86 22.11 -24.75 -30.43
N ARG A 87 20.84 -24.56 -30.80
CA ARG A 87 20.21 -25.28 -31.91
C ARG A 87 20.83 -24.93 -33.25
N PHE A 88 21.21 -23.67 -33.45
CA PHE A 88 21.71 -23.18 -34.74
C PHE A 88 23.23 -22.96 -34.77
N GLY A 89 23.94 -23.30 -33.70
CA GLY A 89 25.38 -23.09 -33.59
C GLY A 89 25.81 -21.62 -33.72
N LYS A 90 24.94 -20.69 -33.32
CA LYS A 90 25.22 -19.25 -33.42
C LYS A 90 25.82 -18.71 -32.12
N PRO A 91 26.80 -17.79 -32.18
CA PRO A 91 27.32 -17.15 -30.97
C PRO A 91 26.23 -16.29 -30.30
N LEU A 92 26.21 -16.31 -28.97
CA LEU A 92 25.37 -15.45 -28.12
C LEU A 92 26.27 -14.61 -27.22
N THR A 93 25.98 -13.32 -27.11
CA THR A 93 26.75 -12.37 -26.28
C THR A 93 25.85 -11.74 -25.23
N PHE A 94 26.39 -11.50 -24.04
CA PHE A 94 25.72 -10.78 -22.96
C PHE A 94 26.54 -9.57 -22.53
N MET A 95 25.89 -8.43 -22.33
CA MET A 95 26.51 -7.20 -21.87
C MET A 95 25.91 -6.82 -20.51
N MET A 96 26.78 -6.54 -19.55
CA MET A 96 26.39 -6.04 -18.24
C MET A 96 26.85 -4.60 -18.09
N VAL A 97 25.90 -3.70 -17.87
CA VAL A 97 26.13 -2.26 -17.72
C VAL A 97 25.85 -1.88 -16.26
N HIS A 98 26.67 -0.99 -15.70
CA HIS A 98 26.43 -0.40 -14.38
C HIS A 98 26.78 1.08 -14.40
N VAL A 99 26.12 1.86 -13.55
CA VAL A 99 26.36 3.31 -13.43
C VAL A 99 27.49 3.56 -12.43
N ASP A 100 28.58 4.14 -12.90
CA ASP A 100 29.73 4.47 -12.06
C ASP A 100 29.39 5.51 -10.99
N ARG A 101 29.93 5.31 -9.78
CA ARG A 101 29.79 6.24 -8.63
C ARG A 101 28.33 6.61 -8.29
N PHE A 102 27.37 5.73 -8.60
CA PHE A 102 25.94 6.00 -8.35
C PHE A 102 25.63 6.33 -6.87
N ARG A 103 26.36 5.72 -5.93
CA ARG A 103 26.25 6.02 -4.49
C ARG A 103 26.58 7.48 -4.18
N ASP A 104 27.60 8.05 -4.83
CA ASP A 104 28.02 9.43 -4.60
C ASP A 104 26.95 10.40 -5.10
N THR A 105 26.33 10.10 -6.25
CA THR A 105 25.17 10.84 -6.77
C THR A 105 24.01 10.84 -5.78
N ASN A 106 23.63 9.66 -5.25
CA ASN A 106 22.58 9.55 -4.24
C ASN A 106 22.92 10.33 -2.96
N THR A 107 24.18 10.29 -2.53
CA THR A 107 24.62 10.97 -1.31
C THR A 107 24.59 12.49 -1.48
N ARG A 108 24.97 13.00 -2.66
CA ARG A 108 25.08 14.44 -2.93
C ARG A 108 23.74 15.09 -3.31
N PHE A 109 22.89 14.38 -4.04
CA PHE A 109 21.67 14.94 -4.64
C PHE A 109 20.37 14.27 -4.16
N GLY A 110 20.48 13.24 -3.32
CA GLY A 110 19.33 12.47 -2.81
C GLY A 110 18.87 11.38 -3.78
N HIS A 111 18.09 10.44 -3.23
CA HIS A 111 17.62 9.26 -3.97
C HIS A 111 16.74 9.59 -5.17
N LEU A 112 15.90 10.64 -5.09
CA LEU A 112 15.05 11.05 -6.21
C LEU A 112 15.87 11.46 -7.45
N MET A 113 17.03 12.09 -7.24
CA MET A 113 17.95 12.39 -8.35
C MET A 113 18.61 11.13 -8.90
N GLY A 114 18.94 10.17 -8.03
CA GLY A 114 19.43 8.87 -8.47
C GLY A 114 18.42 8.11 -9.32
N ASP A 115 17.15 8.11 -8.91
CA ASP A 115 16.05 7.50 -9.65
C ASP A 115 15.91 8.13 -11.04
N PHE A 116 15.97 9.45 -11.14
CA PHE A 116 15.98 10.17 -12.41
C PHE A 116 17.17 9.76 -13.30
N VAL A 117 18.38 9.70 -12.74
CA VAL A 117 19.59 9.29 -13.49
C VAL A 117 19.45 7.85 -13.99
N ILE A 118 18.92 6.92 -13.18
CA ILE A 118 18.69 5.54 -13.59
C ILE A 118 17.67 5.46 -14.73
N ALA A 119 16.55 6.19 -14.62
CA ALA A 119 15.53 6.23 -15.65
C ALA A 119 16.11 6.77 -16.97
N GLU A 120 16.87 7.86 -16.93
CA GLU A 120 17.49 8.45 -18.11
C GLU A 120 18.51 7.49 -18.76
N VAL A 121 19.40 6.88 -17.97
CA VAL A 121 20.37 5.91 -18.49
C VAL A 121 19.68 4.73 -19.18
N ALA A 122 18.55 4.28 -18.66
CA ALA A 122 17.79 3.20 -19.26
C ALA A 122 17.23 3.56 -20.65
N THR A 123 16.94 4.84 -20.92
CA THR A 123 16.49 5.29 -22.25
C THR A 123 17.61 5.32 -23.31
N LEU A 124 18.88 5.31 -22.88
CA LEU A 124 20.03 5.38 -23.76
C LEU A 124 20.53 4.02 -24.27
N LEU A 125 20.02 2.92 -23.69
CA LEU A 125 20.42 1.54 -23.97
C LEU A 125 19.35 0.81 -24.80
#